data_AF-A0A2C9KCF0-F1
#
_entry.id   AF-A0A2C9KCF0-F1
#
_cell.length_a   1.000
_cell.length_b   1.000
_cell.length_c   1.000
_cell.angle_alpha   90.00
_cell.angle_beta   90.00
_cell.angle_gamma   90.00
#
_symmetry.space_group_name_H-M   'P 1'
#
loop_
_entity.id
_entity.type
_entity.pdbx_description
1 polymer ?
#
loop_
_entity_poly.entity_id
_entity_poly.type
_entity_poly.pdbx_seq_one_letter_code
_entity_poly.pdbx_strand_id
1 'polypeptide(L)'
;MERYAIHYIMLIPSICIIVFLSFLEKRKYRPNKCGGRPALIIPFPSLDSFENRLAYAVAFGTTLNTTVTTVISQYTLGFEMPRYLKALEVLLRAMISSLLFFPYFACISTRYRAVGAVINICYCLIWFGIDVAECHSNFVSSDNPMESYKVMFVLLYLPNFICQLTLVVFCFYILYRCYRTKSFINQHIPGAVKPHQVDHVRWVFRKSKDNLYQALLTESQTSFVDRMNKSRRLKLFTDFTFFKYPTKIVSLVFFQLNVIYLLVLAVIVLLIYITSKIDFFIDLVYQLFGQKNVVLTDIAGILKGWLYFKDICLFSGLKFYY
;
A
#
# COMPACT_ATOMS: atom_id res chain seq x y z
N MET A 1 -16.47 14.93 -14.38
CA MET A 1 -15.86 13.95 -15.30
C MET A 1 -15.83 12.62 -14.58
N GLU A 2 -16.28 11.55 -15.21
CA GLU A 2 -16.28 10.22 -14.60
C GLU A 2 -14.83 9.73 -14.44
N ARG A 3 -14.53 9.14 -13.28
CA ARG A 3 -13.17 8.77 -12.85
C ARG A 3 -12.41 7.96 -13.90
N TYR A 4 -13.10 7.10 -14.64
CA TYR A 4 -12.51 6.29 -15.71
C TYR A 4 -11.92 7.15 -16.83
N ALA A 5 -12.52 8.27 -17.19
CA ALA A 5 -12.03 9.14 -18.27
C ALA A 5 -10.68 9.76 -17.88
N ILE A 6 -10.52 10.14 -16.61
CA ILE A 6 -9.26 10.66 -16.07
C ILE A 6 -8.18 9.56 -16.13
N HIS A 7 -8.51 8.32 -15.75
CA HIS A 7 -7.59 7.19 -15.86
C HIS A 7 -7.15 6.92 -17.31
N TYR A 8 -8.06 6.97 -18.29
CA TYR A 8 -7.69 6.80 -19.71
C TYR A 8 -6.84 7.96 -20.24
N ILE A 9 -7.16 9.20 -19.89
CA ILE A 9 -6.37 10.37 -20.30
C ILE A 9 -4.96 10.31 -19.68
N MET A 10 -4.86 9.91 -18.41
CA MET A 10 -3.57 9.76 -17.69
C MET A 10 -2.75 8.55 -18.16
N LEU A 11 -3.32 7.65 -18.96
CA LEU A 11 -2.57 6.55 -19.57
C LEU A 11 -1.56 7.06 -20.59
N ILE A 12 -1.93 8.11 -21.34
CA ILE A 12 -1.08 8.75 -22.34
C ILE A 12 0.23 9.27 -21.72
N PRO A 13 0.22 10.15 -20.69
CA PRO A 13 1.44 10.62 -20.06
C PRO A 13 2.23 9.48 -19.40
N SER A 14 1.56 8.47 -18.83
CA SER A 14 2.25 7.29 -18.29
C SER A 14 3.09 6.57 -19.37
N ILE A 15 2.48 6.26 -20.51
CA ILE A 15 3.17 5.62 -21.64
C ILE A 15 4.28 6.52 -22.17
N CYS A 16 4.04 7.83 -22.31
CA CYS A 16 5.05 8.78 -22.75
C CYS A 16 6.27 8.78 -21.82
N ILE A 17 6.07 8.77 -20.49
CA ILE A 17 7.15 8.70 -19.50
C ILE A 17 7.94 7.40 -19.64
N ILE A 18 7.26 6.26 -19.78
CA ILE A 18 7.91 4.94 -19.94
C ILE A 18 8.76 4.89 -21.20
N VAL A 19 8.23 5.38 -22.32
CA VAL A 19 8.94 5.45 -23.60
C VAL A 19 10.13 6.39 -23.50
N PHE A 20 9.93 7.60 -22.94
CA PHE A 20 11.00 8.58 -22.72
C PHE A 20 12.15 8.00 -21.88
N LEU A 21 11.83 7.39 -20.75
CA LEU A 21 12.83 6.77 -19.90
C LEU A 21 13.49 5.54 -20.58
N SER A 22 12.77 4.82 -21.43
CA SER A 22 13.33 3.70 -22.20
C SER A 22 14.35 4.15 -23.25
N PHE A 23 14.21 5.35 -23.80
CA PHE A 23 15.24 5.94 -24.68
C PHE A 23 16.47 6.43 -23.92
N LEU A 24 16.32 6.80 -22.65
CA LEU A 24 17.45 7.20 -21.80
C LEU A 24 18.31 6.00 -21.41
N GLU A 25 17.68 4.89 -21.02
CA GLU A 25 18.35 3.67 -20.57
C GLU A 25 19.07 2.89 -21.68
N LYS A 26 20.15 2.20 -21.29
CA LYS A 26 20.96 1.37 -22.19
C LYS A 26 20.77 -0.12 -21.89
N ARG A 27 20.65 -0.92 -22.95
CA ARG A 27 20.50 -2.37 -22.94
C ARG A 27 21.77 -2.99 -22.37
N LYS A 28 21.59 -3.90 -21.41
CA LYS A 28 22.70 -4.69 -20.83
C LYS A 28 23.18 -5.78 -21.79
N TYR A 29 22.26 -6.38 -22.54
CA TYR A 29 22.54 -7.43 -23.52
C TYR A 29 22.48 -6.83 -24.94
N ARG A 30 23.59 -6.87 -25.68
CA ARG A 30 23.80 -6.27 -27.02
C ARG A 30 23.87 -4.72 -27.04
N PRO A 31 24.91 -4.11 -26.44
CA PRO A 31 25.12 -2.66 -26.49
C PRO A 31 25.44 -2.15 -27.92
N ASN A 32 25.86 -3.02 -28.83
CA ASN A 32 26.34 -2.63 -30.16
C ASN A 32 25.22 -2.27 -31.17
N LYS A 33 23.95 -2.62 -30.89
CA LYS A 33 22.82 -2.24 -31.78
C LYS A 33 22.17 -0.95 -31.26
N CYS A 34 21.99 0.04 -32.13
CA CYS A 34 21.37 1.34 -31.84
C CYS A 34 21.98 2.06 -30.61
N GLY A 35 23.30 1.97 -30.42
CA GLY A 35 23.99 2.53 -29.24
C GLY A 35 23.51 1.95 -27.90
N GLY A 36 22.89 0.77 -27.93
CA GLY A 36 22.29 0.10 -26.79
C GLY A 36 20.90 0.63 -26.42
N ARG A 37 20.21 1.41 -27.25
CA ARG A 37 18.89 2.01 -26.96
C ARG A 37 17.82 1.53 -27.95
N PRO A 38 16.52 1.57 -27.61
CA PRO A 38 15.92 1.80 -26.29
C PRO A 38 16.00 0.54 -25.40
N ALA A 39 16.12 0.73 -24.09
CA ALA A 39 16.07 -0.37 -23.12
C ALA A 39 14.86 -0.22 -22.20
N LEU A 40 14.05 -1.28 -22.12
CA LEU A 40 12.92 -1.28 -21.20
C LEU A 40 13.43 -1.26 -19.75
N ILE A 41 12.91 -0.32 -18.97
CA ILE A 41 13.22 -0.26 -17.54
C ILE A 41 12.53 -1.42 -16.84
N ILE A 42 13.31 -2.14 -16.04
CA ILE A 42 12.77 -3.12 -15.11
C ILE A 42 12.24 -2.33 -13.91
N PRO A 43 10.92 -2.21 -13.72
CA PRO A 43 10.32 -1.34 -12.70
C PRO A 43 10.65 -1.83 -11.28
N PHE A 44 10.90 -3.13 -11.12
CA PHE A 44 11.05 -3.75 -9.81
C PHE A 44 12.20 -4.78 -9.81
N PRO A 45 13.38 -4.41 -9.32
CA PRO A 45 14.47 -5.36 -9.11
C PRO A 45 14.18 -6.27 -7.90
N SER A 46 13.69 -7.49 -8.17
CA SER A 46 13.17 -8.42 -7.16
C SER A 46 14.24 -9.09 -6.28
N LEU A 47 15.44 -9.33 -6.81
CA LEU A 47 16.45 -10.19 -6.18
C LEU A 47 17.70 -9.46 -5.68
N ASP A 48 18.06 -8.32 -6.30
CA ASP A 48 19.39 -7.72 -6.09
C ASP A 48 19.37 -6.20 -5.88
N SER A 49 18.22 -5.59 -5.57
CA SER A 49 18.21 -4.18 -5.16
C SER A 49 17.93 -4.06 -3.67
N PHE A 50 18.90 -3.49 -2.97
CA PHE A 50 18.81 -3.13 -1.56
C PHE A 50 18.63 -1.62 -1.37
N GLU A 51 18.60 -0.84 -2.45
CA GLU A 51 18.44 0.61 -2.45
C GLU A 51 16.96 0.99 -2.52
N ASN A 52 16.59 2.10 -1.88
CA ASN A 52 15.27 2.74 -1.98
C ASN A 52 14.05 1.83 -1.70
N ARG A 53 14.19 0.83 -0.81
CA ARG A 53 13.14 -0.19 -0.54
C ARG A 53 11.82 0.40 -0.07
N LEU A 54 11.91 1.42 0.79
CA LEU A 54 10.75 2.13 1.30
C LEU A 54 10.01 2.83 0.17
N ALA A 55 10.71 3.48 -0.76
CA ALA A 55 10.07 4.13 -1.91
C ALA A 55 9.29 3.12 -2.77
N TYR A 56 9.85 1.93 -3.01
CA TYR A 56 9.12 0.85 -3.70
C TYR A 56 7.89 0.38 -2.93
N ALA A 57 8.02 0.16 -1.63
CA ALA A 57 6.90 -0.25 -0.78
C ALA A 57 5.76 0.78 -0.83
N VAL A 58 6.09 2.07 -0.69
CA VAL A 58 5.11 3.16 -0.75
C VAL A 58 4.48 3.32 -2.14
N ALA A 59 5.24 3.10 -3.22
CA ALA A 59 4.69 3.06 -4.58
C ALA A 59 3.67 1.93 -4.77
N PHE A 60 3.93 0.75 -4.20
CA PHE A 60 2.94 -0.34 -4.17
C PHE A 60 1.70 0.02 -3.35
N GLY A 61 1.84 0.70 -2.22
CA GLY A 61 0.70 1.16 -1.42
C GLY A 61 -0.20 2.12 -2.20
N THR A 62 0.39 3.11 -2.87
CA THR A 62 -0.33 4.06 -3.73
C THR A 62 -1.09 3.32 -4.84
N THR A 63 -0.37 2.44 -5.56
CA THR A 63 -0.95 1.63 -6.65
C THR A 63 -2.12 0.77 -6.17
N LEU A 64 -1.99 0.13 -5.00
CA LEU A 64 -3.03 -0.68 -4.40
C LEU A 64 -4.27 0.14 -4.08
N ASN A 65 -4.11 1.26 -3.37
CA ASN A 65 -5.24 2.09 -2.92
C ASN A 65 -6.05 2.62 -4.11
N THR A 66 -5.38 3.12 -5.15
CA THR A 66 -6.07 3.59 -6.36
C THR A 66 -6.68 2.43 -7.16
N THR A 67 -6.02 1.26 -7.23
CA THR A 67 -6.56 0.11 -7.96
C THR A 67 -7.82 -0.42 -7.28
N VAL A 68 -7.81 -0.56 -5.96
CA VAL A 68 -8.97 -1.03 -5.18
C VAL A 68 -10.16 -0.09 -5.36
N THR A 69 -9.94 1.22 -5.21
CA THR A 69 -11.01 2.22 -5.39
C THR A 69 -11.55 2.23 -6.83
N THR A 70 -10.69 2.06 -7.85
CA THR A 70 -11.10 1.99 -9.27
C THR A 70 -11.89 0.71 -9.59
N VAL A 71 -11.54 -0.43 -8.97
CA VAL A 71 -12.23 -1.70 -9.18
C VAL A 71 -13.58 -1.75 -8.46
N ILE A 72 -13.66 -1.20 -7.24
CA ILE A 72 -14.90 -1.17 -6.44
C ILE A 72 -15.91 -0.16 -6.99
N SER A 73 -15.44 0.88 -7.68
CA SER A 73 -16.28 1.89 -8.32
C SER A 73 -17.33 1.25 -9.25
N GLN A 74 -18.62 1.47 -8.92
CA GLN A 74 -19.78 0.83 -9.54
C GLN A 74 -20.11 1.32 -10.96
N TYR A 75 -19.38 2.28 -11.52
CA TYR A 75 -19.63 2.78 -12.86
C TYR A 75 -19.19 1.73 -13.87
N THR A 76 -20.07 0.78 -14.23
CA THR A 76 -19.91 -0.04 -15.43
C THR A 76 -20.03 0.89 -16.65
N LEU A 77 -19.28 0.63 -17.72
CA LEU A 77 -19.62 1.17 -19.05
C LEU A 77 -21.15 1.01 -19.19
N GLY A 78 -21.91 2.10 -19.32
CA GLY A 78 -23.37 2.18 -19.06
C GLY A 78 -24.27 1.37 -19.99
N PHE A 79 -23.89 0.12 -20.24
CA PHE A 79 -24.49 -0.88 -21.11
C PHE A 79 -24.63 -2.17 -20.31
N GLU A 80 -25.75 -2.87 -20.49
CA GLU A 80 -25.97 -4.15 -19.83
C GLU A 80 -25.02 -5.22 -20.40
N MET A 81 -23.92 -5.46 -19.71
CA MET A 81 -22.98 -6.51 -20.08
C MET A 81 -23.31 -7.86 -19.42
N PRO A 82 -23.22 -8.99 -20.15
CA PRO A 82 -23.29 -10.32 -19.56
C PRO A 82 -22.19 -10.54 -18.51
N ARG A 83 -22.44 -11.44 -17.54
CA ARG A 83 -21.59 -11.62 -16.34
C ARG A 83 -20.11 -11.91 -16.64
N TYR A 84 -19.81 -12.63 -17.72
CA TYR A 84 -18.42 -12.93 -18.11
C TYR A 84 -17.67 -11.70 -18.61
N LEU A 85 -18.34 -10.77 -19.32
CA LEU A 85 -17.74 -9.51 -19.76
C LEU A 85 -17.45 -8.58 -18.58
N LYS A 86 -18.31 -8.58 -17.55
CA LYS A 86 -18.05 -7.82 -16.31
C LYS A 86 -16.77 -8.28 -15.60
N ALA A 87 -16.49 -9.59 -15.59
CA ALA A 87 -15.26 -10.11 -15.01
C ALA A 87 -14.02 -9.68 -15.82
N LEU A 88 -14.10 -9.69 -17.15
CA LEU A 88 -13.03 -9.19 -18.03
C LEU A 88 -12.81 -7.69 -17.88
N GLU A 89 -13.89 -6.92 -17.73
CA GLU A 89 -13.82 -5.48 -17.49
C GLU A 89 -13.07 -5.16 -16.18
N VAL A 90 -13.37 -5.89 -15.10
CA VAL A 90 -12.66 -5.75 -13.81
C VAL A 90 -11.17 -6.06 -13.97
N LEU A 91 -10.83 -7.14 -14.69
CA LEU A 91 -9.43 -7.50 -14.95
C LEU A 91 -8.70 -6.42 -15.76
N LEU A 92 -9.35 -5.89 -16.81
CA LEU A 92 -8.81 -4.81 -17.63
C LEU A 92 -8.61 -3.53 -16.83
N ARG A 93 -9.55 -3.15 -15.96
CA ARG A 93 -9.41 -2.00 -15.06
C ARG A 93 -8.21 -2.15 -14.13
N ALA A 94 -8.04 -3.32 -13.53
CA ALA A 94 -6.89 -3.61 -12.66
C ALA A 94 -5.56 -3.55 -13.44
N MET A 95 -5.54 -4.05 -14.69
CA MET A 95 -4.37 -3.99 -15.56
C MET A 95 -4.02 -2.56 -15.97
N ILE A 96 -5.01 -1.76 -16.39
CA ILE A 96 -4.84 -0.35 -16.75
C ILE A 96 -4.35 0.45 -15.54
N SER A 97 -4.94 0.24 -14.36
CA SER A 97 -4.49 0.88 -13.12
C SER A 97 -3.03 0.55 -12.82
N SER A 98 -2.63 -0.72 -12.97
CA SER A 98 -1.23 -1.13 -12.79
C SER A 98 -0.27 -0.45 -13.77
N LEU A 99 -0.68 -0.28 -15.03
CA LEU A 99 0.08 0.43 -16.07
C LEU A 99 0.18 1.93 -15.79
N LEU A 100 -0.86 2.55 -15.23
CA LEU A 100 -0.84 3.97 -14.84
C LEU A 100 0.21 4.27 -13.77
N PHE A 101 0.46 3.34 -12.86
CA PHE A 101 1.43 3.54 -11.78
C PHE A 101 2.81 2.96 -12.07
N PHE A 102 3.00 2.32 -13.22
CA PHE A 102 4.31 1.87 -13.70
C PHE A 102 5.39 2.97 -13.69
N PRO A 103 5.11 4.24 -14.08
CA PRO A 103 6.08 5.33 -14.03
C PRO A 103 6.68 5.55 -12.65
N TYR A 104 5.92 5.37 -11.55
CA TYR A 104 6.45 5.52 -10.19
C TYR A 104 7.63 4.58 -9.95
N PHE A 105 7.49 3.33 -10.36
CA PHE A 105 8.53 2.32 -10.24
C PHE A 105 9.69 2.58 -11.19
N ALA A 106 9.39 2.93 -12.45
CA ALA A 106 10.41 3.19 -13.47
C ALA A 106 11.32 4.38 -13.10
N CYS A 107 10.74 5.46 -12.55
CA CYS A 107 11.45 6.65 -12.10
C CYS A 107 12.36 6.39 -10.89
N ILE A 108 11.99 5.47 -10.00
CA ILE A 108 12.83 5.07 -8.85
C ILE A 108 13.98 4.16 -9.31
N SER A 109 13.74 3.31 -10.32
CA SER A 109 14.72 2.32 -10.79
C SER A 109 15.72 2.85 -11.83
N THR A 110 15.46 3.99 -12.47
CA THR A 110 16.34 4.50 -13.53
C THR A 110 17.73 4.87 -13.02
N ARG A 111 18.74 4.71 -13.87
CA ARG A 111 20.12 5.18 -13.62
C ARG A 111 20.18 6.71 -13.53
N TYR A 112 19.33 7.42 -14.25
CA TYR A 112 19.28 8.88 -14.27
C TYR A 112 18.43 9.41 -13.10
N ARG A 113 18.95 9.27 -11.87
CA ARG A 113 18.21 9.53 -10.62
C ARG A 113 17.56 10.92 -10.58
N ALA A 114 18.23 11.95 -11.07
CA ALA A 114 17.67 13.31 -11.05
C ALA A 114 16.49 13.46 -12.02
N VAL A 115 16.63 12.99 -13.26
CA VAL A 115 15.55 13.04 -14.27
C VAL A 115 14.35 12.22 -13.81
N GLY A 116 14.59 11.00 -13.32
CA GLY A 116 13.55 10.15 -12.75
C GLY A 116 12.83 10.82 -11.58
N ALA A 117 13.57 11.44 -10.64
CA ALA A 117 12.96 12.11 -9.50
C ALA A 117 12.12 13.33 -9.88
N VAL A 118 12.57 14.18 -10.83
CA VAL A 118 11.77 15.32 -11.31
C VAL A 118 10.47 14.86 -11.96
N ILE A 119 10.54 13.89 -12.87
CA ILE A 119 9.37 13.33 -13.55
C ILE A 119 8.41 12.73 -12.53
N ASN A 120 8.95 12.00 -11.53
CA ASN A 120 8.13 11.38 -10.50
C ASN A 120 7.42 12.42 -9.62
N ILE A 121 8.09 13.52 -9.25
CA ILE A 121 7.46 14.60 -8.47
C ILE A 121 6.30 15.21 -9.26
N CYS A 122 6.52 15.58 -10.52
CA CYS A 122 5.46 16.12 -11.36
C CYS A 122 4.28 15.16 -11.47
N TYR A 123 4.56 13.87 -11.71
CA TYR A 123 3.51 12.86 -11.87
C TYR A 123 2.74 12.60 -10.56
N CYS A 124 3.44 12.50 -9.41
CA CYS A 124 2.81 12.37 -8.09
C CYS A 124 1.94 13.58 -7.74
N LEU A 125 2.39 14.81 -8.05
CA LEU A 125 1.62 16.02 -7.75
C LEU A 125 0.33 16.11 -8.57
N ILE A 126 0.37 15.68 -9.83
CA ILE A 126 -0.83 15.60 -10.68
C ILE A 126 -1.83 14.61 -10.08
N TRP A 127 -1.38 13.40 -9.72
CA TRP A 127 -2.24 12.40 -9.09
C TRP A 127 -2.78 12.85 -7.73
N PHE A 128 -1.95 13.48 -6.91
CA PHE A 128 -2.38 14.04 -5.63
C PHE A 128 -3.47 15.09 -5.82
N GLY A 129 -3.34 15.98 -6.82
CA GLY A 129 -4.36 16.96 -7.16
C GLY A 129 -5.69 16.31 -7.58
N ILE A 130 -5.63 15.25 -8.39
CA ILE A 130 -6.82 14.47 -8.79
C ILE A 130 -7.49 13.85 -7.56
N ASP A 131 -6.72 13.17 -6.71
CA ASP A 131 -7.26 12.48 -5.54
C ASP A 131 -7.86 13.46 -4.52
N VAL A 132 -7.26 14.65 -4.35
CA VAL A 132 -7.82 15.72 -3.51
C VAL A 132 -9.12 16.27 -4.11
N ALA A 133 -9.16 16.53 -5.41
CA ALA A 133 -10.37 17.00 -6.08
C ALA A 133 -11.51 15.97 -6.00
N GLU A 134 -11.20 14.68 -6.16
CA GLU A 134 -12.17 13.60 -6.02
C GLU A 134 -12.66 13.49 -4.57
N CYS A 135 -11.76 13.51 -3.59
CA CYS A 135 -12.10 13.52 -2.17
C CYS A 135 -13.02 14.70 -1.82
N HIS A 136 -12.72 15.91 -2.31
CA HIS A 136 -13.55 17.10 -2.10
C HIS A 136 -14.92 16.95 -2.76
N SER A 137 -14.99 16.47 -3.99
CA SER A 137 -16.28 16.28 -4.70
C SER A 137 -17.19 15.26 -4.01
N ASN A 138 -16.64 14.15 -3.51
CA ASN A 138 -17.38 13.14 -2.78
C ASN A 138 -17.81 13.64 -1.39
N PHE A 139 -16.99 14.49 -0.76
CA PHE A 139 -17.34 15.13 0.51
C PHE A 139 -18.53 16.09 0.37
N VAL A 140 -18.55 16.89 -0.69
CA VAL A 140 -19.62 17.87 -0.96
C VAL A 140 -20.90 17.21 -1.48
N SER A 141 -20.80 16.20 -2.33
CA SER A 141 -21.96 15.55 -2.98
C SER A 141 -22.66 14.51 -2.11
N SER A 142 -22.16 14.23 -0.90
CA SER A 142 -22.80 13.30 0.02
C SER A 142 -24.02 13.96 0.66
N ASP A 143 -25.17 13.89 0.00
CA ASP A 143 -26.50 14.32 0.49
C ASP A 143 -26.99 13.50 1.72
N ASN A 144 -26.23 12.49 2.15
CA ASN A 144 -26.52 11.74 3.37
C ASN A 144 -26.26 12.64 4.61
N PRO A 145 -27.27 12.90 5.45
CA PRO A 145 -27.17 13.83 6.58
C PRO A 145 -26.31 13.31 7.74
N MET A 146 -25.80 12.08 7.64
CA MET A 146 -25.05 11.44 8.71
C MET A 146 -23.55 11.73 8.55
N GLU A 147 -23.05 12.69 9.33
CA GLU A 147 -21.66 13.16 9.39
C GLU A 147 -20.62 12.02 9.45
N SER A 148 -20.97 10.88 10.07
CA SER A 148 -20.11 9.69 10.15
C SER A 148 -19.67 9.14 8.79
N TYR A 149 -20.51 9.20 7.75
CA TYR A 149 -20.15 8.71 6.42
C TYR A 149 -19.17 9.64 5.69
N LYS A 150 -19.23 10.94 5.94
CA LYS A 150 -18.29 11.91 5.35
C LYS A 150 -16.86 11.67 5.84
N VAL A 151 -16.69 11.42 7.14
CA VAL A 151 -15.39 11.11 7.75
C VAL A 151 -14.81 9.81 7.20
N MET A 152 -15.65 8.82 6.90
CA MET A 152 -15.22 7.55 6.32
C MET A 152 -14.63 7.69 4.93
N PHE A 153 -15.21 8.52 4.07
CA PHE A 153 -14.64 8.78 2.75
C PHE A 153 -13.23 9.36 2.87
N VAL A 154 -13.03 10.32 3.79
CA VAL A 154 -11.69 10.88 4.05
C VAL A 154 -10.73 9.81 4.55
N LEU A 155 -11.15 8.94 5.47
CA LEU A 155 -10.33 7.83 5.97
C LEU A 155 -9.95 6.83 4.86
N LEU A 156 -10.83 6.60 3.88
CA LEU A 156 -10.54 5.74 2.73
C LEU A 156 -9.42 6.30 1.83
N TYR A 157 -9.38 7.63 1.61
CA TYR A 157 -8.35 8.28 0.79
C TYR A 157 -7.04 8.57 1.56
N LEU A 158 -7.09 8.63 2.88
CA LEU A 158 -5.95 8.94 3.76
C LEU A 158 -4.68 8.11 3.51
N PRO A 159 -4.71 6.77 3.42
CA PRO A 159 -3.49 5.99 3.17
C PRO A 159 -2.86 6.34 1.81
N ASN A 160 -3.69 6.67 0.81
CA ASN A 160 -3.21 7.07 -0.52
C ASN A 160 -2.48 8.42 -0.45
N PHE A 161 -3.05 9.42 0.23
CA PHE A 161 -2.41 10.72 0.43
C PHE A 161 -1.07 10.60 1.15
N ILE A 162 -1.02 9.82 2.24
CA ILE A 162 0.22 9.59 2.99
C ILE A 162 1.28 8.94 2.10
N CYS A 163 0.88 7.94 1.30
CA CYS A 163 1.82 7.27 0.40
C CYS A 163 2.36 8.21 -0.68
N GLN A 164 1.51 8.99 -1.33
CA GLN A 164 1.93 9.94 -2.37
C GLN A 164 2.84 11.04 -1.82
N LEU A 165 2.49 11.64 -0.68
CA LEU A 165 3.32 12.64 -0.03
C LEU A 165 4.68 12.07 0.37
N THR A 166 4.70 10.85 0.91
CA THR A 166 5.94 10.16 1.26
C THR A 166 6.81 9.92 0.03
N LEU A 167 6.24 9.54 -1.12
CA LEU A 167 6.97 9.40 -2.39
C LEU A 167 7.57 10.73 -2.86
N VAL A 168 6.81 11.83 -2.78
CA VAL A 168 7.29 13.16 -3.14
C VAL A 168 8.48 13.56 -2.27
N VAL A 169 8.37 13.38 -0.94
CA VAL A 169 9.48 13.64 0.00
C VAL A 169 10.71 12.79 -0.34
N PHE A 170 10.53 11.51 -0.65
CA PHE A 170 11.62 10.64 -1.09
C PHE A 170 12.30 11.16 -2.37
N CYS A 171 11.53 11.64 -3.34
CA CYS A 171 12.08 12.17 -4.59
C CYS A 171 12.84 13.47 -4.36
N PHE A 172 12.33 14.37 -3.51
CA PHE A 172 13.06 15.57 -3.09
C PHE A 172 14.37 15.22 -2.37
N TYR A 173 14.36 14.20 -1.51
CA TYR A 173 15.58 13.72 -0.85
C TYR A 173 16.60 13.18 -1.86
N ILE A 174 16.16 12.42 -2.87
CA ILE A 174 17.03 11.93 -3.95
C ILE A 174 17.61 13.10 -4.75
N LEU A 175 16.80 14.11 -5.09
CA LEU A 175 17.27 15.31 -5.79
C LEU A 175 18.28 16.09 -4.97
N TYR A 176 18.00 16.34 -3.69
CA TYR A 176 18.91 17.01 -2.78
C TYR A 176 20.24 16.26 -2.66
N ARG A 177 20.20 14.93 -2.57
CA ARG A 177 21.41 14.10 -2.54
C ARG A 177 22.17 14.17 -3.86
N CYS A 178 21.50 14.12 -5.01
CA CYS A 178 22.12 14.27 -6.32
C CYS A 178 22.82 15.63 -6.46
N TYR A 179 22.17 16.71 -6.01
CA TYR A 179 22.73 18.04 -5.98
C TYR A 179 23.98 18.11 -5.09
N ARG A 180 23.90 17.62 -3.86
CA ARG A 180 25.01 17.63 -2.89
C ARG A 180 26.22 16.81 -3.35
N THR A 181 25.99 15.63 -3.93
CA THR A 181 27.07 14.72 -4.35
C THR A 181 27.55 15.01 -5.79
N LYS A 182 26.93 15.96 -6.52
CA LYS A 182 27.16 16.22 -7.95
C LYS A 182 27.13 14.97 -8.83
N SER A 183 26.42 13.92 -8.38
CA SER A 183 26.31 12.64 -9.05
C SER A 183 24.87 12.41 -9.46
N PHE A 184 24.60 12.66 -10.74
CA PHE A 184 23.28 12.58 -11.35
C PHE A 184 22.96 11.20 -11.93
N ILE A 185 23.98 10.35 -12.08
CA ILE A 185 23.90 9.01 -12.68
C ILE A 185 24.33 7.98 -11.65
N ASN A 186 23.46 6.99 -11.40
CA ASN A 186 23.83 5.84 -10.60
C ASN A 186 24.70 4.90 -11.43
N GLN A 187 26.00 4.87 -11.15
CA GLN A 187 26.92 3.89 -11.71
C GLN A 187 26.71 2.54 -11.01
N HIS A 188 25.64 1.83 -11.36
CA HIS A 188 25.49 0.45 -10.94
C HIS A 188 26.49 -0.42 -11.72
N ILE A 189 27.68 -0.64 -11.15
CA ILE A 189 28.67 -1.56 -11.70
C ILE A 189 28.18 -2.99 -11.41
N PRO A 190 27.79 -3.79 -12.42
CA PRO A 190 27.38 -5.17 -12.19
C PRO A 190 28.57 -5.96 -11.61
N GLY A 191 28.38 -6.62 -10.46
CA GLY A 191 29.42 -7.39 -9.77
C GLY A 191 30.18 -6.64 -8.67
N ALA A 192 29.88 -5.36 -8.43
CA ALA A 192 30.43 -4.66 -7.27
C ALA A 192 29.84 -5.23 -5.98
N VAL A 193 30.69 -5.80 -5.13
CA VAL A 193 30.30 -6.37 -3.83
C VAL A 193 29.76 -5.25 -2.95
N LYS A 194 28.52 -5.41 -2.48
CA LYS A 194 27.88 -4.39 -1.65
C LYS A 194 28.49 -4.39 -0.25
N PRO A 195 28.60 -3.23 0.44
CA PRO A 195 29.22 -3.14 1.76
C PRO A 195 28.67 -4.16 2.77
N HIS A 196 27.34 -4.33 2.80
CA HIS A 196 26.70 -5.29 3.70
C HIS A 196 27.02 -6.77 3.39
N GLN A 197 27.36 -7.11 2.15
CA GLN A 197 27.81 -8.47 1.80
C GLN A 197 29.21 -8.72 2.36
N VAL A 198 30.09 -7.71 2.29
CA VAL A 198 31.42 -7.76 2.91
C VAL A 198 31.30 -7.91 4.43
N ASP A 199 30.42 -7.13 5.04
CA ASP A 199 30.19 -7.18 6.49
C ASP A 199 29.59 -8.51 6.94
N HIS A 200 28.66 -9.07 6.15
CA HIS A 200 28.11 -10.40 6.41
C HIS A 200 29.20 -11.49 6.38
N VAL A 201 30.05 -11.49 5.35
CA VAL A 201 31.17 -12.45 5.24
C VAL A 201 32.15 -12.27 6.40
N ARG A 202 32.50 -11.02 6.74
CA ARG A 202 33.35 -10.71 7.90
C ARG A 202 32.74 -11.21 9.21
N TRP A 203 31.42 -11.09 9.37
CA TRP A 203 30.70 -11.60 10.53
C TRP A 203 30.72 -13.14 10.59
N VAL A 204 30.47 -13.83 9.46
CA VAL A 204 30.52 -15.30 9.39
C VAL A 204 31.91 -15.82 9.81
N PHE A 205 32.98 -15.22 9.29
CA PHE A 205 34.34 -15.62 9.65
C PHE A 205 34.71 -15.31 11.10
N ARG A 206 34.21 -14.21 11.69
CA ARG A 206 34.39 -13.91 13.13
C ARG A 206 33.63 -14.91 14.01
N LYS A 207 32.36 -15.17 13.68
CA LYS A 207 31.51 -16.11 14.42
C LYS A 207 32.05 -17.55 14.40
N SER A 208 32.69 -17.97 13.30
CA SER A 208 33.34 -19.29 13.25
C SER A 208 34.48 -19.44 14.27
N LYS A 209 35.15 -18.33 14.65
CA LYS A 209 36.17 -18.35 15.71
C LYS A 209 35.54 -18.30 17.10
N ASP A 210 34.52 -17.46 17.28
CA ASP A 210 33.86 -17.27 18.58
C ASP A 210 33.03 -18.51 19.00
N ASN A 211 32.36 -19.18 18.06
CA ASN A 211 31.59 -20.40 18.32
C ASN A 211 32.48 -21.58 18.73
N LEU A 212 33.71 -21.70 18.21
CA LEU A 212 34.66 -22.74 18.63
C LEU A 212 35.10 -22.53 20.08
N TYR A 213 35.31 -21.27 20.48
CA TYR A 213 35.70 -20.90 21.84
C TYR A 213 34.53 -21.00 22.84
N GLN A 214 33.32 -20.62 22.42
CA GLN A 214 32.10 -20.75 23.25
C GLN A 214 31.60 -22.19 23.38
N ALA A 215 31.74 -23.04 22.35
CA ALA A 215 31.35 -24.45 22.44
C ALA A 215 32.17 -25.22 23.49
N LEU A 216 33.44 -24.85 23.68
CA LEU A 216 34.30 -25.41 24.74
C LEU A 216 33.95 -24.94 26.15
N LEU A 217 33.24 -23.80 26.28
CA LEU A 217 32.88 -23.19 27.57
C LEU A 217 31.41 -23.43 27.99
N THR A 218 30.53 -23.87 27.08
CA THR A 218 29.07 -23.96 27.29
C THR A 218 28.56 -25.38 27.51
N GLU A 219 29.44 -26.33 27.85
CA GLU A 219 29.01 -27.68 28.26
C GLU A 219 28.47 -27.70 29.70
N SER A 220 28.65 -26.63 30.48
CA SER A 220 28.05 -26.50 31.82
C SER A 220 26.68 -25.80 31.79
N GLN A 221 25.65 -26.65 31.83
CA GLN A 221 24.28 -26.42 32.33
C GLN A 221 23.54 -25.14 31.91
N THR A 222 22.54 -25.29 31.03
CA THR A 222 21.45 -24.31 30.90
C THR A 222 20.09 -24.94 31.19
N SER A 223 19.38 -24.32 32.14
CA SER A 223 18.03 -24.70 32.55
C SER A 223 17.00 -24.42 31.43
N PHE A 224 15.83 -25.06 31.53
CA PHE A 224 14.73 -24.87 30.58
C PHE A 224 14.20 -23.42 30.55
N VAL A 225 14.25 -22.72 31.69
CA VAL A 225 13.81 -21.31 31.80
C VAL A 225 14.77 -20.37 31.08
N ASP A 226 16.08 -20.63 31.12
CA ASP A 226 17.06 -19.90 30.30
C ASP A 226 16.85 -20.15 28.82
N ARG A 227 16.51 -21.40 28.43
CA ARG A 227 16.11 -21.70 27.05
C ARG A 227 14.85 -20.94 26.64
N MET A 228 13.87 -20.81 27.53
CA MET A 228 12.61 -20.10 27.25
C MET A 228 12.78 -18.57 27.20
N ASN A 229 13.59 -17.98 28.08
CA ASN A 229 13.95 -16.54 28.03
C ASN A 229 14.83 -16.21 26.81
N LYS A 230 15.71 -17.13 26.41
CA LYS A 230 16.46 -17.03 25.15
C LYS A 230 15.56 -17.18 23.91
N SER A 231 14.47 -17.95 24.04
CA SER A 231 13.41 -18.07 23.02
C SER A 231 12.52 -16.83 22.94
N ARG A 232 12.20 -16.15 24.04
CA ARG A 232 11.59 -14.80 24.02
C ARG A 232 12.50 -13.74 23.41
N ARG A 233 13.83 -13.94 23.50
CA ARG A 233 14.85 -13.18 22.74
C ARG A 233 14.94 -13.59 21.26
N LEU A 234 14.14 -14.52 20.74
CA LEU A 234 13.78 -14.55 19.31
C LEU A 234 12.81 -13.40 19.02
N LYS A 235 13.30 -12.20 19.29
CA LYS A 235 13.05 -10.96 18.57
C LYS A 235 12.83 -11.30 17.09
N LEU A 236 11.56 -11.33 16.70
CA LEU A 236 11.12 -11.68 15.35
C LEU A 236 11.74 -10.80 14.25
N PHE A 237 12.43 -9.68 14.58
CA PHE A 237 13.05 -8.82 13.56
C PHE A 237 14.36 -8.07 13.94
N THR A 238 14.94 -8.18 15.14
CA THR A 238 15.86 -7.11 15.62
C THR A 238 17.36 -7.36 15.75
N ASP A 239 17.91 -8.58 15.65
CA ASP A 239 19.33 -8.79 16.05
C ASP A 239 20.36 -8.99 14.91
N PHE A 240 19.99 -8.81 13.64
CA PHE A 240 20.96 -8.83 12.54
C PHE A 240 21.13 -7.45 11.90
N THR A 241 22.01 -6.63 12.45
CA THR A 241 22.38 -5.30 11.90
C THR A 241 22.89 -5.36 10.45
N PHE A 242 23.43 -6.51 10.02
CA PHE A 242 23.96 -6.74 8.68
C PHE A 242 22.94 -7.34 7.70
N PHE A 243 21.88 -7.99 8.20
CA PHE A 243 20.91 -8.66 7.35
C PHE A 243 19.88 -7.66 6.82
N LYS A 244 19.91 -7.47 5.51
CA LYS A 244 19.04 -6.54 4.81
C LYS A 244 17.98 -7.34 4.07
N TYR A 245 16.72 -7.21 4.49
CA TYR A 245 15.61 -7.86 3.79
C TYR A 245 15.52 -7.42 2.32
N PRO A 246 15.30 -8.34 1.37
CA PRO A 246 15.08 -7.99 -0.03
C PRO A 246 13.86 -7.07 -0.17
N THR A 247 13.90 -6.19 -1.16
CA THR A 247 12.84 -5.18 -1.41
C THR A 247 11.46 -5.82 -1.60
N LYS A 248 11.40 -7.05 -2.14
CA LYS A 248 10.18 -7.84 -2.26
C LYS A 248 9.50 -8.11 -0.92
N ILE A 249 10.25 -8.51 0.10
CA ILE A 249 9.67 -8.82 1.42
C ILE A 249 9.16 -7.54 2.07
N VAL A 250 9.94 -6.47 2.05
CA VAL A 250 9.53 -5.17 2.62
C VAL A 250 8.27 -4.63 1.93
N SER A 251 8.23 -4.70 0.60
CA SER A 251 7.08 -4.24 -0.18
C SER A 251 5.84 -5.10 0.07
N LEU A 252 5.99 -6.43 0.18
CA LEU A 252 4.87 -7.33 0.48
C LEU A 252 4.29 -7.09 1.86
N VAL A 253 5.12 -6.92 2.89
CA VAL A 253 4.65 -6.63 4.25
C VAL A 253 3.88 -5.31 4.28
N PHE A 254 4.41 -4.27 3.65
CA PHE A 254 3.71 -2.97 3.57
C PHE A 254 2.41 -3.05 2.76
N PHE A 255 2.40 -3.81 1.65
CA PHE A 255 1.22 -4.08 0.86
C PHE A 255 0.14 -4.79 1.69
N GLN A 256 0.51 -5.83 2.43
CA GLN A 256 -0.40 -6.56 3.32
C GLN A 256 -0.99 -5.65 4.40
N LEU A 257 -0.19 -4.76 5.01
CA LEU A 257 -0.69 -3.79 5.98
C LEU A 257 -1.74 -2.85 5.37
N ASN A 258 -1.53 -2.36 4.14
CA ASN A 258 -2.53 -1.54 3.45
C ASN A 258 -3.81 -2.34 3.14
N VAL A 259 -3.70 -3.60 2.70
CA VAL A 259 -4.87 -4.47 2.47
C VAL A 259 -5.66 -4.69 3.76
N ILE A 260 -4.97 -4.98 4.87
CA ILE A 260 -5.62 -5.17 6.19
C ILE A 260 -6.34 -3.88 6.60
N TYR A 261 -5.71 -2.72 6.43
CA TYR A 261 -6.33 -1.43 6.72
C TYR A 261 -7.63 -1.23 5.91
N LEU A 262 -7.59 -1.46 4.60
CA LEU A 262 -8.76 -1.32 3.73
C LEU A 262 -9.86 -2.32 4.08
N LEU A 263 -9.50 -3.56 4.42
CA LEU A 263 -10.46 -4.60 4.82
C LEU A 263 -11.15 -4.23 6.13
N VAL A 264 -10.39 -3.80 7.14
CA VAL A 264 -10.94 -3.36 8.43
C VAL A 264 -11.91 -2.19 8.23
N LEU A 265 -11.51 -1.20 7.43
CA LEU A 265 -12.37 -0.06 7.13
C LEU A 265 -13.65 -0.48 6.39
N ALA A 266 -13.55 -1.37 5.41
CA ALA A 266 -14.72 -1.91 4.70
C ALA A 266 -15.70 -2.64 5.63
N VAL A 267 -15.19 -3.44 6.59
CA VAL A 267 -16.02 -4.10 7.60
C VAL A 267 -16.71 -3.08 8.49
N ILE A 268 -16.00 -2.04 8.96
CA ILE A 268 -16.57 -0.97 9.77
C ILE A 268 -17.70 -0.24 9.02
N VAL A 269 -17.49 0.09 7.74
CA VAL A 269 -18.53 0.74 6.91
C VAL A 269 -19.76 -0.16 6.77
N LEU A 270 -19.57 -1.45 6.51
CA LEU A 270 -20.67 -2.40 6.37
C LEU A 270 -21.46 -2.54 7.68
N LEU A 271 -20.77 -2.58 8.82
CA LEU A 271 -21.43 -2.62 10.13
C LEU A 271 -22.29 -1.39 10.38
N ILE A 272 -21.75 -0.19 10.13
CA ILE A 272 -22.47 1.07 10.32
C ILE A 272 -23.64 1.20 9.35
N TYR A 273 -23.49 0.68 8.13
CA TYR A 273 -24.61 0.59 7.19
C TYR A 273 -25.73 -0.31 7.72
N ILE A 274 -25.40 -1.49 8.23
CA ILE A 274 -26.39 -2.42 8.78
C ILE A 274 -27.08 -1.82 10.00
N THR A 275 -26.34 -1.23 10.94
CA THR A 275 -26.94 -0.62 12.14
C THR A 275 -27.88 0.52 11.76
N SER A 276 -27.48 1.40 10.83
CA SER A 276 -28.34 2.49 10.37
C SER A 276 -29.64 2.01 9.70
N LYS A 277 -29.60 0.88 8.98
CA LYS A 277 -30.81 0.27 8.39
C LYS A 277 -31.71 -0.37 9.44
N ILE A 278 -31.12 -0.97 10.48
CA ILE A 278 -31.87 -1.52 11.61
C ILE A 278 -32.55 -0.39 12.39
N ASP A 279 -31.85 0.72 12.67
CA ASP A 279 -32.42 1.87 13.37
C ASP A 279 -33.61 2.46 12.60
N PHE A 280 -33.46 2.67 11.29
CA PHE A 280 -34.56 3.12 10.44
C PHE A 280 -35.77 2.17 10.48
N PHE A 281 -35.52 0.85 10.45
CA PHE A 281 -36.58 -0.14 10.54
C PHE A 281 -37.29 -0.12 11.90
N ILE A 282 -36.54 0.02 13.00
CA ILE A 282 -37.09 0.14 14.35
C ILE A 282 -37.97 1.39 14.45
N ASP A 283 -37.50 2.53 13.94
CA ASP A 283 -38.26 3.78 13.97
C ASP A 283 -39.53 3.70 13.11
N LEU A 284 -39.49 3.01 11.96
CA LEU A 284 -40.66 2.74 11.12
C LEU A 284 -41.69 1.86 11.84
N VAL A 285 -41.24 0.77 12.49
CA VAL A 285 -42.11 -0.11 13.29
C VAL A 285 -42.74 0.68 14.45
N TYR A 286 -41.96 1.56 15.09
CA TYR A 286 -42.44 2.42 16.15
C TYR A 286 -43.53 3.39 15.67
N GLN A 287 -43.37 4.00 14.49
CA GLN A 287 -44.41 4.88 13.92
C GLN A 287 -45.68 4.11 13.54
N LEU A 288 -45.57 2.88 13.04
CA LEU A 288 -46.73 2.09 12.59
C LEU A 288 -47.52 1.45 13.75
N PHE A 289 -46.83 1.01 14.81
CA PHE A 289 -47.46 0.25 15.92
C PHE A 289 -47.44 0.97 17.28
N GLY A 290 -46.53 1.93 17.48
CA GLY A 290 -46.33 2.63 18.76
C GLY A 290 -47.47 3.58 19.14
N GLN A 291 -48.29 4.03 18.19
CA GLN A 291 -49.43 4.90 18.49
C GLN A 291 -50.59 4.17 19.22
N LYS A 292 -50.56 2.82 19.31
CA LYS A 292 -51.65 2.02 19.90
C LYS A 292 -51.27 1.20 21.14
N ASN A 293 -50.00 0.95 21.45
CA ASN A 293 -49.61 0.04 22.54
C ASN A 293 -48.34 0.49 23.31
N VAL A 294 -48.50 0.81 24.60
CA VAL A 294 -47.41 1.20 25.54
C VAL A 294 -46.37 0.08 25.75
N VAL A 295 -46.76 -1.19 25.62
CA VAL A 295 -45.82 -2.32 25.80
C VAL A 295 -44.78 -2.40 24.67
N LEU A 296 -45.12 -1.92 23.47
CA LEU A 296 -44.21 -1.97 22.33
C LEU A 296 -43.08 -0.94 22.44
N THR A 297 -43.33 0.17 23.15
CA THR A 297 -42.34 1.23 23.34
C THR A 297 -41.23 0.79 24.29
N ASP A 298 -41.56 -0.01 25.32
CA ASP A 298 -40.57 -0.56 26.26
C ASP A 298 -39.69 -1.64 25.59
N ILE A 299 -40.28 -2.50 24.75
CA ILE A 299 -39.52 -3.53 24.01
C ILE A 299 -38.54 -2.89 23.02
N ALA A 300 -38.94 -1.80 22.32
CA ALA A 300 -38.07 -1.09 21.40
C ALA A 300 -36.88 -0.41 22.12
N GLY A 301 -37.09 0.12 23.33
CA GLY A 301 -36.03 0.68 24.18
C GLY A 301 -35.00 -0.38 24.61
N ILE A 302 -35.48 -1.56 25.01
CA ILE A 302 -34.62 -2.70 25.36
C ILE A 302 -33.83 -3.20 24.14
N LEU A 303 -34.47 -3.24 22.96
CA LEU A 303 -33.82 -3.66 21.72
C LEU A 303 -32.72 -2.67 21.27
N LYS A 304 -32.97 -1.35 21.38
CA LYS A 304 -31.93 -0.33 21.16
C LYS A 304 -30.78 -0.48 22.15
N GLY A 305 -31.06 -0.72 23.43
CA GLY A 305 -30.03 -1.00 24.44
C GLY A 305 -29.16 -2.23 24.12
N TRP A 306 -29.79 -3.31 23.64
CA TRP A 306 -29.09 -4.53 23.19
C TRP A 306 -28.25 -4.31 21.92
N LEU A 307 -28.73 -3.48 20.98
CA LEU A 307 -27.97 -3.12 19.77
C LEU A 307 -26.72 -2.29 20.12
N TYR A 308 -26.83 -1.29 21.00
CA TYR A 308 -25.67 -0.53 21.47
C TYR A 308 -24.66 -1.42 22.20
N PHE A 309 -25.12 -2.34 23.03
CA PHE A 309 -24.24 -3.29 23.71
C PHE A 309 -23.54 -4.24 22.72
N LYS A 310 -24.28 -4.71 21.71
CA LYS A 310 -23.73 -5.53 20.62
C LYS A 310 -22.68 -4.77 19.81
N ASP A 311 -22.90 -3.50 19.50
CA ASP A 311 -21.94 -2.66 18.78
C ASP A 311 -20.65 -2.47 19.58
N ILE A 312 -20.75 -2.25 20.89
CA ILE A 312 -19.59 -2.17 21.81
C ILE A 312 -18.82 -3.51 21.84
N CYS A 313 -19.52 -4.64 21.89
CA CYS A 313 -18.90 -5.97 21.84
C CYS A 313 -18.22 -6.27 20.50
N LEU A 314 -18.81 -5.81 19.38
CA LEU A 314 -18.28 -6.02 18.04
C LEU A 314 -17.02 -5.16 17.79
N PHE A 315 -17.00 -3.92 18.29
CA PHE A 315 -15.82 -3.05 18.24
C PHE A 315 -14.68 -3.49 19.15
N SER A 316 -14.98 -4.16 20.27
CA SER A 316 -13.98 -4.66 21.22
C SER A 316 -13.43 -6.05 20.86
N GLY A 317 -13.99 -6.73 19.85
CA GLY A 317 -13.54 -8.06 19.42
C GLY A 317 -13.73 -9.16 20.48
N LEU A 318 -14.55 -8.91 21.50
CA LEU A 318 -14.83 -9.86 22.57
C LEU A 318 -15.73 -10.98 22.03
N LYS A 319 -15.14 -12.15 21.76
CA LYS A 319 -15.89 -13.38 21.49
C LYS A 319 -16.57 -13.86 22.77
N PHE A 320 -17.91 -13.87 22.77
CA PHE A 320 -18.68 -14.68 23.72
C PHE A 320 -18.59 -16.15 23.32
N TYR A 321 -17.94 -16.96 24.15
CA TYR A 321 -18.18 -18.38 24.18
C TYR A 321 -19.46 -18.57 25.01
N TYR A 322 -20.53 -19.03 24.37
CA TYR A 322 -21.69 -19.60 25.05
C TYR A 322 -21.39 -21.03 25.49
#